data_AF-A0A0D2BEM5-F1
#
_entry.id   AF-A0A0D2BEM5-F1
#
_cell.length_a   1.000
_cell.length_b   1.000
_cell.length_c   1.000
_cell.angle_alpha   90.00
_cell.angle_beta   90.00
_cell.angle_gamma   90.00
#
_symmetry.space_group_name_H-M   'P 1'
#
loop_
_entity.id
_entity.type
_entity.pdbx_description
1 polymer ?
#
loop_
_entity_poly.entity_id
_entity_poly.type
_entity_poly.pdbx_seq_one_letter_code
_entity_poly.pdbx_strand_id
1 'polypeptide(L)'
;MDSVMQRAAKESLMPCKCLMVMLCHQGTWTYTWEAPERSGPGPLDPPGLAWTYHSDAAGTQDVFSGLVGASIIYRPGELAKHTLDVPAPPGSNLIEEVLTLFLIVDENQSYYIDENTLNRTSISEGQLQVNRMDAGFQESNLKHSINGFMFGNLMGINLTVGTQATWHVEALGNVVNAHTPHWHGNTLMWAQQRIDIISVLPAQTRSLVMTVDNPGSWIHHCQVLNHRDMGMISMYTAG
;
A
#
# COMPACT_ATOMS: atom_id res chain seq x y z
N MET A 1 1.12 -1.77 12.69
CA MET A 1 1.63 -0.50 12.14
C MET A 1 0.41 0.29 11.75
N ASP A 2 0.05 1.32 12.53
CA ASP A 2 -0.99 2.25 12.10
C ASP A 2 -0.34 3.22 11.11
N SER A 3 -0.64 3.07 9.82
CA SER A 3 -0.18 3.98 8.78
C SER A 3 -0.80 5.36 9.01
N VAL A 4 0.03 6.39 9.19
CA VAL A 4 -0.42 7.79 9.27
C VAL A 4 -0.80 8.29 7.88
N MET A 5 -1.95 7.86 7.35
CA MET A 5 -2.40 8.30 6.03
C MET A 5 -2.80 9.78 6.02
N GLN A 6 -2.45 10.47 4.94
CA GLN A 6 -2.82 11.87 4.72
C GLN A 6 -3.66 12.01 3.47
N ARG A 7 -4.78 12.73 3.59
CA ARG A 7 -5.64 13.08 2.46
C ARG A 7 -5.60 14.58 2.23
N ALA A 8 -5.60 15.00 0.98
CA ALA A 8 -5.71 16.42 0.63
C ALA A 8 -6.66 16.62 -0.54
N ALA A 9 -7.51 17.64 -0.45
CA ALA A 9 -8.45 17.98 -1.51
C ALA A 9 -8.68 19.48 -1.63
N LYS A 10 -9.13 19.86 -2.83
CA LYS A 10 -9.36 21.24 -3.23
C LYS A 10 -10.80 21.62 -2.93
N GLU A 11 -11.01 22.62 -2.08
CA GLU A 11 -12.34 23.25 -1.87
C GLU A 11 -12.51 24.57 -2.66
N SER A 12 -11.45 25.14 -3.26
CA SER A 12 -11.54 26.37 -4.07
C SER A 12 -10.35 26.56 -5.03
N LEU A 13 -10.32 27.63 -5.84
CA LEU A 13 -9.31 27.92 -6.88
C LEU A 13 -7.84 28.06 -6.41
N MET A 14 -7.51 27.88 -5.13
CA MET A 14 -6.12 27.87 -4.62
C MET A 14 -5.47 26.48 -4.69
N PRO A 15 -4.13 26.35 -4.81
CA PRO A 15 -3.45 25.04 -4.78
C PRO A 15 -3.77 24.29 -3.47
N CYS A 16 -4.08 23.00 -3.56
CA CYS A 16 -4.26 22.15 -2.36
C CYS A 16 -2.96 22.15 -1.56
N LYS A 17 -3.03 22.39 -0.25
CA LYS A 17 -1.89 22.21 0.64
C LYS A 17 -2.04 20.87 1.36
N CYS A 18 -1.11 19.96 1.12
CA CYS A 18 -0.92 18.79 1.98
C CYS A 18 -0.03 19.23 3.15
N LEU A 19 -0.49 19.01 4.37
CA LEU A 19 0.31 19.23 5.57
C LEU A 19 0.79 17.88 6.10
N MET A 20 2.10 17.68 6.12
CA MET A 20 2.71 16.49 6.70
C MET A 20 3.54 16.88 7.91
N VAL A 21 3.25 16.25 9.05
CA VAL A 21 4.07 16.36 10.25
C VAL A 21 4.91 15.10 10.37
N MET A 22 6.22 15.26 10.40
CA MET A 22 7.14 14.16 10.66
C MET A 22 7.72 14.32 12.06
N LEU A 23 7.72 13.22 12.81
CA LEU A 23 8.33 13.16 14.14
C LEU A 23 9.77 12.69 13.98
N CYS A 24 10.72 13.49 14.45
CA CYS A 24 12.13 13.13 14.53
C CYS A 24 12.49 12.88 16.01
N HIS A 25 13.51 12.06 16.27
CA HIS A 25 13.92 11.60 17.60
C HIS A 25 14.15 12.75 18.62
N GLN A 26 14.34 14.00 18.16
CA GLN A 26 14.53 15.18 19.03
C GLN A 26 13.84 16.45 18.52
N GLY A 27 12.78 16.33 17.70
CA GLY A 27 12.06 17.51 17.24
C GLY A 27 10.85 17.21 16.36
N THR A 28 10.00 18.22 16.23
CA THR A 28 8.86 18.21 15.31
C THR A 28 9.21 19.09 14.13
N TRP A 29 9.05 18.55 12.91
CA TRP A 29 9.14 19.36 11.69
C TRP A 29 7.82 19.32 10.94
N THR A 30 7.41 20.48 10.44
CA THR A 30 6.19 20.63 9.65
C THR A 30 6.57 20.83 8.19
N TYR A 31 6.27 19.85 7.37
CA TYR A 31 6.40 19.94 5.91
C TYR A 31 5.11 20.50 5.32
N THR A 32 5.25 21.52 4.48
CA THR A 32 4.15 22.06 3.68
C THR A 32 4.43 21.76 2.22
N TRP A 33 3.56 20.98 1.59
CA TRP A 33 3.61 20.72 0.16
C TRP A 33 2.40 21.33 -0.52
N GLU A 34 2.66 21.99 -1.65
CA GLU A 34 1.60 22.37 -2.58
C GLU A 34 1.41 21.24 -3.58
N ALA A 35 0.17 20.79 -3.75
CA ALA A 35 -0.19 19.83 -4.78
C ALA A 35 -0.65 20.61 -6.03
N PRO A 36 0.24 20.81 -7.03
CA PRO A 36 -0.11 21.46 -8.27
C PRO A 36 -1.07 20.58 -9.09
N GLU A 37 -1.73 21.16 -10.08
CA GLU A 37 -2.66 20.44 -10.96
C GLU A 37 -2.03 19.20 -11.62
N ARG A 38 -0.74 19.28 -11.99
CA ARG A 38 0.02 18.15 -12.57
C ARG A 38 0.24 16.95 -11.63
N SER A 39 0.03 17.13 -10.32
CA SER A 39 0.10 16.05 -9.34
C SER A 39 -1.26 15.39 -9.09
N GLY A 40 -2.34 16.01 -9.58
CA GLY A 40 -3.68 15.47 -9.53
C GLY A 40 -4.01 14.57 -10.73
N PRO A 41 -5.21 13.97 -10.73
CA PRO A 41 -5.65 13.12 -11.81
C PRO A 41 -5.82 13.84 -13.14
N GLY A 42 -5.35 13.23 -14.22
CA GLY A 42 -5.63 13.65 -15.58
C GLY A 42 -7.08 13.38 -16.03
N PRO A 43 -7.43 13.74 -17.28
CA PRO A 43 -8.80 13.56 -17.80
C PRO A 43 -9.25 12.09 -17.89
N LEU A 44 -8.30 11.17 -18.04
CA LEU A 44 -8.57 9.72 -18.19
C LEU A 44 -8.30 8.93 -16.91
N ASP A 45 -7.86 9.62 -15.85
CA ASP A 45 -7.56 9.01 -14.56
C ASP A 45 -8.81 8.97 -13.66
N PRO A 46 -8.86 8.04 -12.69
CA PRO A 46 -9.87 8.05 -11.65
C PRO A 46 -9.86 9.38 -10.85
N PRO A 47 -10.95 9.71 -10.14
CA PRO A 47 -11.06 10.97 -9.40
C PRO A 47 -10.01 11.19 -8.31
N GLY A 48 -9.34 10.13 -7.84
CA GLY A 48 -8.22 10.18 -6.89
C GLY A 48 -7.02 9.40 -7.42
N LEU A 49 -5.81 9.92 -7.19
CA LEU A 49 -4.55 9.22 -7.43
C LEU A 49 -3.77 9.10 -6.13
N ALA A 50 -3.34 7.89 -5.81
CA ALA A 50 -2.45 7.64 -4.69
C ALA A 50 -0.99 7.87 -5.08
N TRP A 51 -0.22 8.37 -4.12
CA TRP A 51 1.21 8.61 -4.17
C TRP A 51 1.84 8.09 -2.89
N THR A 52 2.88 7.30 -3.02
CA THR A 52 3.66 6.83 -1.88
C THR A 52 4.48 7.98 -1.28
N TYR A 53 4.54 8.04 0.04
CA TYR A 53 5.52 8.82 0.78
C TYR A 53 6.30 7.88 1.70
N HIS A 54 7.58 8.16 1.92
CA HIS A 54 8.42 7.41 2.83
C HIS A 54 9.50 8.31 3.42
N SER A 55 10.15 7.84 4.48
CA SER A 55 11.40 8.45 4.94
C SER A 55 12.53 8.13 3.96
N ASP A 56 13.39 9.11 3.70
CA ASP A 56 14.52 8.99 2.78
C ASP A 56 15.85 9.38 3.47
N ALA A 57 15.90 9.28 4.80
CA ALA A 57 17.12 9.54 5.56
C ALA A 57 18.17 8.45 5.34
N ALA A 58 17.73 7.20 5.19
CA ALA A 58 18.58 6.05 4.86
C ALA A 58 18.01 5.17 3.73
N GLY A 59 17.27 5.78 2.78
CA GLY A 59 16.73 5.09 1.61
C GLY A 59 15.90 3.84 1.95
N THR A 60 16.31 2.68 1.44
CA THR A 60 15.54 1.43 1.61
C THR A 60 15.50 0.91 3.05
N GLN A 61 16.50 1.25 3.88
CA GLN A 61 16.50 0.84 5.29
C GLN A 61 15.32 1.46 6.05
N ASP A 62 14.96 2.70 5.76
CA ASP A 62 13.80 3.37 6.35
C ASP A 62 12.49 2.67 5.95
N VAL A 63 12.36 2.35 4.66
CA VAL A 63 11.20 1.65 4.10
C VAL A 63 11.02 0.27 4.73
N PHE A 64 12.09 -0.53 4.78
CA PHE A 64 12.04 -1.88 5.37
C PHE A 64 11.87 -1.87 6.89
N SER A 65 12.19 -0.76 7.55
CA SER A 65 11.88 -0.53 8.97
C SER A 65 10.43 -0.05 9.19
N GLY A 66 9.65 0.14 8.12
CA GLY A 66 8.22 0.48 8.17
C GLY A 66 7.88 1.95 8.00
N LEU A 67 8.84 2.81 7.62
CA LEU A 67 8.62 4.25 7.45
C LEU A 67 8.08 4.59 6.05
N VAL A 68 6.89 4.08 5.74
CA VAL A 68 6.19 4.22 4.46
C VAL A 68 4.70 4.48 4.67
N GLY A 69 4.08 5.22 3.76
CA GLY A 69 2.63 5.35 3.67
C GLY A 69 2.21 5.94 2.33
N ALA A 70 0.94 6.31 2.21
CA ALA A 70 0.40 6.90 0.99
C ALA A 70 -0.35 8.20 1.25
N SER A 71 -0.41 9.00 0.20
CA SER A 71 -1.22 10.19 0.11
C SER A 71 -2.10 10.11 -1.12
N ILE A 72 -3.36 10.51 -1.02
CA ILE A 72 -4.29 10.51 -2.16
C ILE A 72 -4.59 11.96 -2.54
N ILE A 73 -4.35 12.29 -3.81
CA ILE A 73 -4.66 13.59 -4.40
C ILE A 73 -5.93 13.43 -5.24
N TYR A 74 -6.95 14.20 -4.86
CA TYR A 74 -8.26 14.17 -5.51
C TYR A 74 -8.43 15.32 -6.49
N ARG A 75 -9.24 15.08 -7.52
CA ARG A 75 -9.82 16.14 -8.34
C ARG A 75 -10.64 17.09 -7.44
N PRO A 76 -10.71 18.40 -7.77
CA PRO A 76 -11.44 19.36 -6.95
C PRO A 76 -12.88 18.94 -6.66
N GLY A 77 -13.29 18.98 -5.40
CA GLY A 77 -14.63 18.61 -4.95
C GLY A 77 -14.93 17.10 -4.86
N GLU A 78 -13.97 16.21 -5.16
CA GLU A 78 -14.23 14.76 -5.14
C GLU A 78 -14.02 14.13 -3.76
N LEU A 79 -13.08 14.59 -2.93
CA LEU A 79 -12.73 13.93 -1.64
C LEU A 79 -13.93 13.56 -0.76
N ALA A 80 -14.94 14.45 -0.64
CA ALA A 80 -16.10 14.20 0.21
C ALA A 80 -16.98 13.02 -0.27
N LYS A 81 -16.77 12.53 -1.50
CA LYS A 81 -17.49 11.40 -2.09
C LYS A 81 -16.77 10.06 -1.91
N HIS A 82 -15.60 10.04 -1.26
CA HIS A 82 -14.77 8.84 -1.17
C HIS A 82 -14.61 8.36 0.28
N THR A 83 -14.75 7.06 0.50
CA THR A 83 -14.39 6.38 1.76
C THR A 83 -13.16 5.52 1.51
N LEU A 84 -12.21 5.43 2.46
CA LEU A 84 -11.01 4.58 2.28
C LEU A 84 -11.03 3.50 3.32
N ASP A 85 -10.85 2.25 2.89
CA ASP A 85 -10.84 1.05 3.72
C ASP A 85 -12.08 0.91 4.64
N VAL A 86 -13.16 1.61 4.27
CA VAL A 86 -14.43 1.62 4.99
C VAL A 86 -15.55 1.50 3.95
N PRO A 87 -16.45 0.51 4.09
CA PRO A 87 -17.59 0.35 3.21
C PRO A 87 -18.47 1.60 3.18
N ALA A 88 -18.97 1.92 2.00
CA ALA A 88 -19.97 2.96 1.83
C ALA A 88 -21.28 2.52 2.52
N PRO A 89 -22.00 3.44 3.18
CA PRO A 89 -23.33 3.13 3.69
C PRO A 89 -24.24 2.62 2.56
N PRO A 90 -25.05 1.57 2.78
CA PRO A 90 -25.97 1.06 1.76
C PRO A 90 -26.87 2.16 1.20
N GLY A 91 -26.94 2.27 -0.13
CA GLY A 91 -27.73 3.28 -0.82
C GLY A 91 -27.10 4.69 -0.86
N SER A 92 -25.87 4.86 -0.36
CA SER A 92 -25.10 6.07 -0.60
C SER A 92 -24.45 6.05 -1.99
N ASN A 93 -24.08 7.24 -2.50
CA ASN A 93 -23.32 7.39 -3.74
C ASN A 93 -21.82 7.58 -3.48
N LEU A 94 -21.31 7.04 -2.37
CA LEU A 94 -19.89 7.13 -2.05
C LEU A 94 -19.10 6.08 -2.84
N ILE A 95 -17.89 6.47 -3.25
CA ILE A 95 -16.91 5.61 -3.91
C ILE A 95 -16.03 5.02 -2.81
N GLU A 96 -15.98 3.69 -2.75
CA GLU A 96 -15.10 2.99 -1.82
C GLU A 96 -13.68 3.00 -2.40
N GLU A 97 -12.68 3.21 -1.57
CA GLU A 97 -11.27 3.17 -1.94
C GLU A 97 -10.58 2.10 -1.11
N VAL A 98 -9.65 1.38 -1.73
CA VAL A 98 -8.81 0.40 -1.06
C VAL A 98 -7.37 0.70 -1.39
N LEU A 99 -6.53 0.87 -0.37
CA LEU A 99 -5.09 1.01 -0.56
C LEU A 99 -4.39 -0.32 -0.25
N THR A 100 -3.57 -0.80 -1.18
CA THR A 100 -2.74 -1.99 -0.99
C THR A 100 -1.28 -1.70 -1.36
N LEU A 101 -0.41 -1.82 -0.38
CA LEU A 101 1.05 -1.80 -0.54
C LEU A 101 1.55 -3.24 -0.61
N PHE A 102 2.06 -3.62 -1.78
CA PHE A 102 2.76 -4.88 -2.00
C PHE A 102 4.24 -4.66 -1.71
N LEU A 103 4.73 -5.29 -0.64
CA LEU A 103 6.11 -5.11 -0.17
C LEU A 103 6.64 -6.42 0.40
N ILE A 104 7.79 -6.84 -0.12
CA ILE A 104 8.69 -7.79 0.52
C ILE A 104 9.50 -6.98 1.52
N VAL A 105 9.09 -7.03 2.79
CA VAL A 105 9.79 -6.36 3.87
C VAL A 105 11.05 -7.16 4.17
N ASP A 106 12.21 -6.62 3.78
CA ASP A 106 13.51 -7.22 4.06
C ASP A 106 13.99 -6.81 5.46
N GLU A 107 13.60 -7.59 6.47
CA GLU A 107 13.99 -7.31 7.87
C GLU A 107 15.51 -7.38 8.07
N ASN A 108 16.28 -7.99 7.16
CA ASN A 108 17.75 -7.99 7.26
C ASN A 108 18.34 -6.57 7.13
N GLN A 109 17.60 -5.66 6.49
CA GLN A 109 18.00 -4.25 6.30
C GLN A 109 17.32 -3.30 7.30
N SER A 110 16.43 -3.81 8.16
CA SER A 110 15.73 -3.04 9.17
C SER A 110 16.69 -2.47 10.22
N TYR A 111 16.37 -1.33 10.84
CA TYR A 111 17.12 -0.84 12.01
C TYR A 111 17.07 -1.83 13.19
N TYR A 112 16.04 -2.67 13.22
CA TYR A 112 15.71 -3.52 14.36
C TYR A 112 16.24 -4.94 14.24
N ILE A 113 17.04 -5.27 13.22
CA ILE A 113 17.46 -6.66 12.96
C ILE A 113 18.20 -7.28 14.16
N ASP A 114 19.10 -6.55 14.83
CA ASP A 114 19.84 -7.06 15.99
C ASP A 114 18.92 -7.28 17.18
N GLU A 115 18.15 -6.25 17.54
CA GLU A 115 17.21 -6.30 18.65
C GLU A 115 16.18 -7.42 18.46
N ASN A 116 15.59 -7.52 17.27
CA ASN A 116 14.61 -8.56 16.94
C ASN A 116 15.25 -9.95 17.01
N THR A 117 16.48 -10.11 16.51
CA THR A 117 17.18 -11.41 16.56
C THR A 117 17.43 -11.83 18.00
N LEU A 118 17.96 -10.94 18.83
CA LEU A 118 18.26 -11.22 20.24
C LEU A 118 16.98 -11.49 21.07
N ASN A 119 15.90 -10.76 20.80
CA ASN A 119 14.68 -10.83 21.60
C ASN A 119 13.69 -11.92 21.14
N ARG A 120 13.76 -12.35 19.88
CA ARG A 120 12.78 -13.29 19.28
C ARG A 120 13.37 -14.66 18.95
N THR A 121 14.66 -14.87 19.16
CA THR A 121 15.34 -16.14 18.88
C THR A 121 16.26 -16.54 20.04
N SER A 122 16.87 -17.73 19.93
CA SER A 122 17.90 -18.20 20.88
C SER A 122 19.33 -17.80 20.48
N ILE A 123 19.50 -16.90 19.51
CA ILE A 123 20.80 -16.45 19.01
C ILE A 123 21.38 -15.42 19.99
N SER A 124 22.62 -15.65 20.43
CA SER A 124 23.34 -14.70 21.29
C SER A 124 24.08 -13.62 20.49
N GLU A 125 24.47 -12.52 21.14
CA GLU A 125 25.16 -11.39 20.51
C GLU A 125 26.43 -11.80 19.75
N GLY A 126 27.23 -12.70 20.32
CA GLY A 126 28.44 -13.21 19.67
C GLY A 126 28.19 -14.06 18.42
N GLN A 127 26.95 -14.47 18.17
CA GLN A 127 26.55 -15.31 17.04
C GLN A 127 25.81 -14.52 15.94
N LEU A 128 25.46 -13.25 16.16
CA LEU A 128 24.69 -12.44 15.22
C LEU A 128 25.32 -12.39 13.83
N GLN A 129 26.62 -12.10 13.76
CA GLN A 129 27.32 -11.94 12.49
C GLN A 129 27.36 -13.23 11.66
N VAL A 130 27.56 -14.38 12.31
CA VAL A 130 27.59 -15.68 11.62
C VAL A 130 26.20 -16.05 11.12
N ASN A 131 25.15 -15.85 11.94
CA ASN A 131 23.78 -16.16 11.53
C ASN A 131 23.29 -15.23 10.42
N ARG A 132 23.68 -13.96 10.39
CA ARG A 132 23.33 -13.04 9.29
C ARG A 132 23.89 -13.45 7.93
N MET A 133 24.96 -14.22 7.91
CA MET A 133 25.53 -14.76 6.66
C MET A 133 24.86 -16.08 6.24
N ASP A 134 24.04 -16.67 7.10
CA ASP A 134 23.27 -17.86 6.76
C ASP A 134 22.12 -17.51 5.81
N ALA A 135 22.02 -18.25 4.70
CA ALA A 135 21.00 -18.01 3.69
C ALA A 135 19.59 -18.30 4.21
N GLY A 136 19.43 -19.29 5.11
CA GLY A 136 18.16 -19.61 5.73
C GLY A 136 17.69 -18.50 6.66
N PHE A 137 18.60 -17.90 7.42
CA PHE A 137 18.32 -16.72 8.24
C PHE A 137 17.87 -15.54 7.36
N GLN A 138 18.60 -15.22 6.30
CA GLN A 138 18.26 -14.13 5.40
C GLN A 138 16.88 -14.32 4.77
N GLU A 139 16.61 -15.51 4.23
CA GLU A 139 15.32 -15.84 3.62
C GLU A 139 14.18 -15.77 4.64
N SER A 140 14.41 -16.25 5.87
CA SER A 140 13.40 -16.22 6.93
C SER A 140 12.96 -14.80 7.28
N ASN A 141 13.79 -13.79 6.99
CA ASN A 141 13.53 -12.38 7.24
C ASN A 141 12.89 -11.63 6.06
N LEU A 142 12.67 -12.29 4.92
CA LEU A 142 11.94 -11.71 3.78
C LEU A 142 10.43 -11.91 3.94
N LYS A 143 9.74 -10.86 4.40
CA LYS A 143 8.30 -10.91 4.68
C LYS A 143 7.50 -10.45 3.47
N HIS A 144 6.98 -11.40 2.70
CA HIS A 144 6.20 -11.16 1.50
C HIS A 144 4.76 -10.76 1.88
N SER A 145 4.48 -9.46 1.92
CA SER A 145 3.28 -8.92 2.56
C SER A 145 2.40 -8.03 1.66
N ILE A 146 1.13 -7.91 2.05
CA ILE A 146 0.19 -6.89 1.56
C ILE A 146 -0.20 -6.04 2.78
N ASN A 147 0.07 -4.74 2.75
CA ASN A 147 -0.11 -3.82 3.90
C ASN A 147 0.60 -4.28 5.19
N GLY A 148 1.72 -5.01 5.08
CA GLY A 148 2.44 -5.57 6.22
C GLY A 148 1.83 -6.87 6.79
N PHE A 149 0.74 -7.37 6.23
CA PHE A 149 0.13 -8.64 6.60
C PHE A 149 0.49 -9.75 5.61
N MET A 150 0.53 -10.99 6.10
CA MET A 150 0.91 -12.17 5.32
C MET A 150 -0.12 -13.29 5.51
N PHE A 151 -0.13 -14.26 4.59
CA PHE A 151 -0.89 -15.51 4.67
C PHE A 151 -2.39 -15.31 4.93
N GLY A 152 -3.00 -14.29 4.31
CA GLY A 152 -4.43 -14.03 4.43
C GLY A 152 -4.86 -13.29 5.70
N ASN A 153 -3.91 -12.77 6.49
CA ASN A 153 -4.23 -12.08 7.74
C ASN A 153 -4.71 -10.62 7.55
N LEU A 154 -4.63 -10.06 6.35
CA LEU A 154 -5.25 -8.78 6.03
C LEU A 154 -6.76 -8.98 5.89
N MET A 155 -7.49 -8.57 6.92
CA MET A 155 -8.95 -8.65 6.98
C MET A 155 -9.58 -7.28 6.77
N GLY A 156 -10.88 -7.26 6.43
CA GLY A 156 -11.68 -6.03 6.43
C GLY A 156 -11.72 -5.27 5.10
N ILE A 157 -11.20 -5.83 4.01
CA ILE A 157 -11.43 -5.29 2.67
C ILE A 157 -12.85 -5.68 2.23
N ASN A 158 -13.81 -4.84 2.57
CA ASN A 158 -15.22 -5.05 2.30
C ASN A 158 -15.69 -3.98 1.32
N LEU A 159 -16.30 -4.43 0.22
CA LEU A 159 -16.84 -3.61 -0.85
C LEU A 159 -18.33 -3.86 -0.99
N THR A 160 -19.08 -2.83 -1.37
CA THR A 160 -20.52 -2.89 -1.55
C THR A 160 -20.87 -3.30 -2.97
N VAL A 161 -21.67 -4.35 -3.14
CA VAL A 161 -22.15 -4.77 -4.47
C VAL A 161 -22.98 -3.67 -5.13
N GLY A 162 -22.74 -3.46 -6.43
CA GLY A 162 -23.43 -2.47 -7.26
C GLY A 162 -22.83 -1.06 -7.20
N THR A 163 -21.76 -0.85 -6.43
CA THR A 163 -21.03 0.43 -6.38
C THR A 163 -19.75 0.39 -7.23
N GLN A 164 -19.06 1.53 -7.31
CA GLN A 164 -17.69 1.59 -7.82
C GLN A 164 -16.72 1.62 -6.64
N ALA A 165 -15.63 0.88 -6.79
CA ALA A 165 -14.49 0.93 -5.88
C ALA A 165 -13.21 1.34 -6.62
N THR A 166 -12.37 2.17 -6.01
CA THR A 166 -11.04 2.51 -6.54
C THR A 166 -9.98 1.75 -5.77
N TRP A 167 -9.18 0.95 -6.46
CA TRP A 167 -8.04 0.26 -5.88
C TRP A 167 -6.77 1.05 -6.17
N HIS A 168 -6.08 1.47 -5.12
CA HIS A 168 -4.76 2.06 -5.16
C HIS A 168 -3.75 1.00 -4.79
N VAL A 169 -2.86 0.65 -5.73
CA VAL A 169 -1.90 -0.43 -5.56
C VAL A 169 -0.50 0.12 -5.70
N GLU A 170 0.29 -0.05 -4.66
CA GLU A 170 1.64 0.49 -4.53
C GLU A 170 2.65 -0.64 -4.39
N ALA A 171 3.85 -0.42 -4.93
CA ALA A 171 5.01 -1.24 -4.65
C ALA A 171 6.22 -0.35 -4.36
N LEU A 172 7.03 -0.76 -3.39
CA LEU A 172 8.24 -0.04 -2.99
C LEU A 172 9.37 -1.05 -2.71
N GLY A 173 10.60 -0.57 -2.52
CA GLY A 173 11.76 -1.41 -2.25
C GLY A 173 12.70 -1.56 -3.45
N ASN A 174 13.40 -2.68 -3.53
CA ASN A 174 14.39 -2.99 -4.57
C ASN A 174 13.78 -3.79 -5.74
N VAL A 175 14.60 -4.24 -6.69
CA VAL A 175 14.15 -4.93 -7.91
C VAL A 175 13.32 -6.20 -7.68
N VAL A 176 13.47 -6.89 -6.54
CA VAL A 176 12.64 -8.08 -6.23
C VAL A 176 11.23 -7.71 -5.82
N ASN A 177 10.95 -6.42 -5.57
CA ASN A 177 9.61 -5.88 -5.32
C ASN A 177 8.84 -5.54 -6.61
N ALA A 178 9.09 -6.29 -7.69
CA ALA A 178 8.21 -6.27 -8.86
C ALA A 178 7.01 -7.20 -8.58
N HIS A 179 5.81 -6.63 -8.53
CA HIS A 179 4.60 -7.35 -8.16
C HIS A 179 3.62 -7.41 -9.31
N THR A 180 2.77 -8.44 -9.27
CA THR A 180 1.65 -8.61 -10.20
C THR A 180 0.35 -8.87 -9.43
N PRO A 181 -0.23 -7.85 -8.78
CA PRO A 181 -1.49 -7.96 -8.06
C PRO A 181 -2.61 -8.47 -8.96
N HIS A 182 -3.36 -9.44 -8.47
CA HIS A 182 -4.45 -10.11 -9.16
C HIS A 182 -5.70 -10.13 -8.26
N TRP A 183 -6.86 -9.91 -8.86
CA TRP A 183 -8.18 -9.94 -8.20
C TRP A 183 -8.99 -11.08 -8.79
N HIS A 184 -9.32 -12.07 -7.95
CA HIS A 184 -10.28 -13.10 -8.37
C HIS A 184 -11.69 -12.51 -8.38
N GLY A 185 -12.56 -13.07 -9.22
CA GLY A 185 -14.01 -12.81 -9.22
C GLY A 185 -14.44 -11.49 -9.86
N ASN A 186 -13.67 -10.41 -9.75
CA ASN A 186 -14.02 -9.10 -10.30
C ASN A 186 -12.93 -8.61 -11.27
N THR A 187 -13.29 -7.68 -12.15
CA THR A 187 -12.36 -7.01 -13.08
C THR A 187 -12.31 -5.51 -12.80
N LEU A 188 -11.22 -4.87 -13.21
CA LEU A 188 -10.96 -3.46 -13.02
C LEU A 188 -10.69 -2.78 -14.37
N MET A 189 -10.94 -1.48 -14.42
CA MET A 189 -10.59 -0.60 -15.52
C MET A 189 -9.30 0.15 -15.16
N TRP A 190 -8.30 0.05 -16.02
CA TRP A 190 -7.07 0.83 -15.95
C TRP A 190 -6.66 1.27 -17.35
N ALA A 191 -6.41 2.56 -17.54
CA ALA A 191 -6.09 3.14 -18.86
C ALA A 191 -7.06 2.70 -19.98
N GLN A 192 -8.37 2.68 -19.68
CA GLN A 192 -9.46 2.22 -20.56
C GLN A 192 -9.41 0.73 -20.96
N GLN A 193 -8.54 -0.06 -20.33
CA GLN A 193 -8.47 -1.52 -20.51
C GLN A 193 -9.14 -2.21 -19.33
N ARG A 194 -9.89 -3.28 -19.62
CA ARG A 194 -10.43 -4.18 -18.60
C ARG A 194 -9.39 -5.25 -18.29
N ILE A 195 -9.03 -5.38 -17.03
CA ILE A 195 -8.00 -6.29 -16.53
C ILE A 195 -8.43 -6.90 -15.18
N ASP A 196 -7.84 -8.03 -14.82
CA ASP A 196 -7.93 -8.66 -13.49
C ASP A 196 -6.55 -8.78 -12.81
N ILE A 197 -5.49 -8.39 -13.52
CA ILE A 197 -4.10 -8.41 -13.08
C ILE A 197 -3.35 -7.20 -13.64
N ILE A 198 -2.43 -6.63 -12.87
CA ILE A 198 -1.56 -5.54 -13.32
C ILE A 198 -0.13 -5.73 -12.81
N SER A 199 0.87 -5.23 -13.54
CA SER A 199 2.24 -5.16 -13.01
C SER A 199 2.49 -3.83 -12.32
N VAL A 200 3.10 -3.89 -11.13
CA VAL A 200 3.51 -2.73 -10.33
C VAL A 200 4.98 -2.92 -9.96
N LEU A 201 5.83 -2.03 -10.46
CA LEU A 201 7.27 -2.05 -10.18
C LEU A 201 7.59 -1.22 -8.93
N PRO A 202 8.80 -1.35 -8.35
CA PRO A 202 9.20 -0.53 -7.21
C PRO A 202 9.07 0.97 -7.50
N ALA A 203 8.56 1.71 -6.52
CA ALA A 203 8.22 3.12 -6.60
C ALA A 203 7.13 3.44 -7.66
N GLN A 204 6.23 2.50 -7.92
CA GLN A 204 5.03 2.74 -8.73
C GLN A 204 3.76 2.61 -7.91
N THR A 205 2.81 3.49 -8.22
CA THR A 205 1.42 3.39 -7.79
C THR A 205 0.53 3.27 -9.01
N ARG A 206 -0.49 2.41 -8.93
CA ARG A 206 -1.56 2.26 -9.92
C ARG A 206 -2.89 2.49 -9.24
N SER A 207 -3.73 3.34 -9.84
CA SER A 207 -5.11 3.55 -9.38
C SER A 207 -6.06 2.95 -10.43
N LEU A 208 -6.90 2.01 -10.02
CA LEU A 208 -7.77 1.22 -10.90
C LEU A 208 -9.21 1.32 -10.41
N VAL A 209 -10.18 1.32 -11.33
CA VAL A 209 -11.61 1.38 -10.97
C VAL A 209 -12.25 0.02 -11.15
N MET A 210 -12.78 -0.54 -10.07
CA MET A 210 -13.58 -1.76 -10.06
C MET A 210 -15.07 -1.39 -10.06
N THR A 211 -15.85 -2.07 -10.89
CA THR A 211 -17.30 -2.16 -10.70
C THR A 211 -17.56 -3.43 -9.90
N VAL A 212 -18.14 -3.31 -8.71
CA VAL A 212 -18.33 -4.44 -7.80
C VAL A 212 -19.60 -5.18 -8.22
N ASP A 213 -19.49 -6.07 -9.20
CA ASP A 213 -20.63 -6.73 -9.85
C ASP A 213 -20.73 -8.24 -9.59
N ASN A 214 -19.73 -8.83 -8.93
CA ASN A 214 -19.71 -10.25 -8.58
C ASN A 214 -19.64 -10.46 -7.06
N PRO A 215 -20.80 -10.68 -6.38
CA PRO A 215 -20.86 -10.91 -4.95
C PRO A 215 -20.07 -12.15 -4.50
N GLY A 216 -19.44 -12.07 -3.34
CA GLY A 216 -18.72 -13.19 -2.73
C GLY A 216 -17.43 -12.77 -2.05
N SER A 217 -16.73 -13.76 -1.49
CA SER A 217 -15.39 -13.57 -0.94
C SER A 217 -14.36 -14.07 -1.94
N TRP A 218 -13.43 -13.19 -2.29
CA TRP A 218 -12.50 -13.39 -3.39
C TRP A 218 -11.05 -13.20 -2.92
N ILE A 219 -10.13 -13.90 -3.57
CA ILE A 219 -8.70 -13.80 -3.27
C ILE A 219 -8.12 -12.57 -3.98
N HIS A 220 -7.29 -11.81 -3.26
CA HIS A 220 -6.43 -10.77 -3.80
C HIS A 220 -4.97 -11.10 -3.46
N HIS A 221 -4.12 -11.31 -4.46
CA HIS A 221 -2.76 -11.81 -4.22
C HIS A 221 -1.78 -11.39 -5.30
N CYS A 222 -0.49 -11.58 -5.07
CA CYS A 222 0.53 -11.45 -6.11
C CYS A 222 0.57 -12.70 -6.98
N GLN A 223 0.58 -12.56 -8.30
CA GLN A 223 0.67 -13.70 -9.23
C GLN A 223 2.09 -14.31 -9.32
N VAL A 224 3.14 -13.59 -8.89
CA VAL A 224 4.49 -14.15 -8.79
C VAL A 224 4.48 -15.30 -7.77
N LEU A 225 4.77 -16.51 -8.24
CA LEU A 225 4.60 -17.75 -7.48
C LEU A 225 5.31 -17.70 -6.12
N ASN A 226 6.58 -17.33 -6.10
CA ASN A 226 7.34 -17.22 -4.86
C ASN A 226 6.70 -16.24 -3.87
N HIS A 227 6.23 -15.08 -4.35
CA HIS A 227 5.66 -14.07 -3.47
C HIS A 227 4.37 -14.58 -2.83
N ARG A 228 3.50 -15.22 -3.63
CA ARG A 228 2.26 -15.85 -3.15
C ARG A 228 2.56 -16.96 -2.14
N ASP A 229 3.44 -17.88 -2.50
CA ASP A 229 3.74 -19.07 -1.70
C ASP A 229 4.40 -18.67 -0.36
N MET A 230 5.12 -17.55 -0.34
CA MET A 230 5.71 -16.95 0.86
C MET A 230 4.76 -16.00 1.62
N GLY A 231 3.48 -15.91 1.23
CA GLY A 231 2.44 -15.29 2.03
C GLY A 231 1.81 -14.00 1.48
N MET A 232 2.15 -13.57 0.27
CA MET A 232 1.57 -12.38 -0.36
C MET A 232 0.18 -12.64 -0.94
N ILE A 233 -0.76 -12.90 -0.03
CA ILE A 233 -2.15 -13.25 -0.29
C ILE A 233 -3.06 -12.62 0.77
N SER A 234 -4.21 -12.14 0.32
CA SER A 234 -5.29 -11.56 1.11
C SER A 234 -6.65 -11.97 0.53
N MET A 235 -7.71 -11.62 1.23
CA MET A 235 -9.09 -11.76 0.77
C MET A 235 -9.81 -10.41 0.80
N TYR A 236 -10.76 -10.23 -0.11
CA TYR A 236 -11.73 -9.15 -0.05
C TYR A 236 -13.14 -9.70 -0.23
N THR A 237 -14.14 -8.98 0.29
CA THR A 237 -15.55 -9.37 0.21
C THR A 237 -16.30 -8.34 -0.61
N ALA A 238 -17.04 -8.79 -1.62
CA ALA A 238 -18.07 -8.03 -2.32
C ALA A 238 -19.42 -8.44 -1.73
N GLY A 239 -19.99 -7.59 -0.86
CA GLY A 239 -21.18 -7.87 -0.06
C GLY A 239 -22.33 -6.89 -0.25
#